data_AF-A0A949QYU5-F1
#
_entry.id   AF-A0A949QYU5-F1
#
_cell.length_a   1.000
_cell.length_b   1.000
_cell.length_c   1.000
_cell.angle_alpha   90.00
_cell.angle_beta   90.00
_cell.angle_gamma   90.00
#
_symmetry.space_group_name_H-M   'P 1'
#
loop_
_entity.id
_entity.type
_entity.pdbx_description
1 polymer ?
#
loop_
_entity_poly.entity_id
_entity_poly.type
_entity_poly.pdbx_seq_one_letter_code
_entity_poly.pdbx_strand_id
1 'polypeptide(L)'
;MKNIQFGAVIFVFLASACGGEAPPNDYYPEEPQAAPAIQTDNYLPTPAMMPVNSPRPDVPVTVRTDTPEAIPSYASPIPTLFTSPYTEDMISPIFYGSYPNFLLLGATSFGRWIQPEEIYGLLYNDGIYDFYFLGEYRGTGSARIEEPVYFGPPGYCNYISPKLTGMGGSPPTLGLKHGQPIALRPVEDIPVDTALYLDAAREWLLLQDVPNPTVNITRIVRTDLEGDGIDEVLLSASFFLEETGHNVVAGDYSVVLMRKAIGGEVYTTPLIQDIYYEATPILKFPAIYYLDNVYDLNGDGRSEVIVTSRWWEGSGYFVYEIHGLNPLQVLKLSCSL
;
A
#
# COMPACT_ATOMS: atom_id res chain seq x y z
N MET A 1 29.03 49.73 22.80
CA MET A 1 29.13 48.63 21.81
C MET A 1 28.66 47.37 22.52
N LYS A 2 27.33 47.23 22.65
CA LYS A 2 26.45 46.30 21.91
C LYS A 2 26.69 44.82 22.24
N ASN A 3 25.98 44.39 23.28
CA ASN A 3 25.55 43.01 23.54
C ASN A 3 24.66 42.51 22.39
N ILE A 4 24.78 41.23 22.02
CA ILE A 4 23.71 40.48 21.37
C ILE A 4 23.62 39.10 22.02
N GLN A 5 22.45 38.83 22.60
CA GLN A 5 22.03 37.57 23.17
C GLN A 5 21.62 36.57 22.07
N PHE A 6 21.84 35.29 22.33
CA PHE A 6 21.16 34.19 21.66
C PHE A 6 19.75 34.05 22.22
N GLY A 7 18.74 34.24 21.35
CA GLY A 7 17.33 33.99 21.64
C GLY A 7 16.87 32.72 20.93
N ALA A 8 16.34 31.77 21.70
CA ALA A 8 15.62 30.60 21.22
C ALA A 8 14.34 31.04 20.48
N VAL A 9 14.07 30.44 19.32
CA VAL A 9 12.79 30.59 18.62
C VAL A 9 11.96 29.35 18.89
N ILE A 10 10.95 29.54 19.73
CA ILE A 10 9.83 28.63 19.97
C ILE A 10 8.85 28.84 18.81
N PHE A 11 8.56 27.79 18.03
CA PHE A 11 7.44 27.79 17.11
C PHE A 11 6.14 27.49 17.87
N VAL A 12 5.32 28.53 18.04
CA VAL A 12 3.94 28.44 18.54
C VAL A 12 3.02 28.17 17.36
N PHE A 13 2.23 27.10 17.44
CA PHE A 13 1.11 26.85 16.53
C PHE A 13 0.00 27.88 16.76
N LEU A 14 -0.30 28.69 15.75
CA LEU A 14 -1.48 29.54 15.71
C LEU A 14 -2.71 28.69 15.33
N ALA A 15 -3.60 28.48 16.30
CA ALA A 15 -4.99 28.12 16.05
C ALA A 15 -5.71 29.35 15.48
N SER A 16 -6.14 29.28 14.21
CA SER A 16 -7.02 30.29 13.61
C SER A 16 -8.45 30.00 14.05
N ALA A 17 -8.98 30.86 14.94
CA ALA A 17 -10.39 30.90 15.28
C ALA A 17 -11.14 31.69 14.20
N CYS A 18 -12.01 31.02 13.44
CA CYS A 18 -13.01 31.69 12.61
C CYS A 18 -14.13 32.23 13.51
N GLY A 19 -14.15 33.55 13.69
CA GLY A 19 -15.33 34.27 14.16
C GLY A 19 -16.27 34.54 12.99
N GLY A 20 -17.47 33.98 13.04
CA GLY A 20 -18.58 34.29 12.14
C GLY A 20 -19.86 34.39 12.97
N GLU A 21 -20.45 35.58 12.98
CA GLU A 21 -21.67 35.93 13.72
C GLU A 21 -22.88 35.08 13.27
N ALA A 22 -23.68 34.65 14.25
CA ALA A 22 -24.94 33.97 14.04
C ALA A 22 -26.08 34.97 13.73
N PRO A 23 -26.90 34.75 12.69
CA PRO A 23 -28.16 35.47 12.51
C PRO A 23 -29.32 34.79 13.27
N PRO A 24 -30.42 35.51 13.55
CA PRO A 24 -31.42 35.13 14.55
C PRO A 24 -32.38 34.03 14.10
N ASN A 25 -32.81 33.23 15.08
CA ASN A 25 -33.86 32.22 15.01
C ASN A 25 -35.20 32.80 14.53
N ASP A 26 -35.77 32.19 13.48
CA ASP A 26 -37.20 31.93 13.35
C ASP A 26 -37.43 30.95 12.18
N TYR A 27 -37.43 29.65 12.47
CA TYR A 27 -37.99 28.64 11.57
C TYR A 27 -38.55 27.47 12.39
N TYR A 28 -39.87 27.40 12.49
CA TYR A 28 -40.58 26.22 12.99
C TYR A 28 -40.55 25.14 11.90
N PRO A 29 -40.21 23.87 12.20
CA PRO A 29 -40.32 22.81 11.21
C PRO A 29 -41.79 22.41 11.06
N GLU A 30 -42.35 22.61 9.86
CA GLU A 30 -43.58 21.94 9.46
C GLU A 30 -43.32 20.44 9.31
N GLU A 31 -44.20 19.67 9.93
CA GLU A 31 -44.28 18.22 9.93
C GLU A 31 -44.40 17.68 8.48
N PRO A 32 -43.63 16.65 8.07
CA PRO A 32 -43.69 16.15 6.70
C PRO A 32 -45.05 15.49 6.44
N GLN A 33 -45.86 16.12 5.59
CA GLN A 33 -47.10 15.53 5.09
C GLN A 33 -46.80 14.27 4.28
N ALA A 34 -47.41 13.16 4.68
CA ALA A 34 -47.35 11.89 3.98
C ALA A 34 -47.88 12.02 2.54
N ALA A 35 -47.05 11.67 1.57
CA ALA A 35 -47.47 11.55 0.18
C ALA A 35 -48.45 10.37 0.01
N PRO A 36 -49.50 10.50 -0.82
CA PRO A 36 -50.46 9.42 -1.04
C PRO A 36 -49.81 8.25 -1.79
N ALA A 37 -50.10 7.03 -1.34
CA ALA A 37 -49.67 5.79 -1.95
C ALA A 37 -50.17 5.69 -3.41
N ILE A 38 -49.23 5.61 -4.35
CA ILE A 38 -49.53 5.20 -5.73
C ILE A 38 -49.46 3.68 -5.79
N GLN A 39 -50.62 3.08 -6.07
CA GLN A 39 -50.79 1.67 -6.38
C GLN A 39 -50.35 1.46 -7.84
N THR A 40 -49.25 0.76 -8.06
CA THR A 40 -48.91 0.20 -9.38
C THR A 40 -48.82 -1.30 -9.24
N ASP A 41 -49.92 -1.97 -9.59
CA ASP A 41 -49.91 -3.36 -10.03
C ASP A 41 -49.13 -3.41 -11.35
N ASN A 42 -47.94 -4.01 -11.33
CA ASN A 42 -47.27 -4.50 -12.53
C ASN A 42 -46.53 -5.79 -12.21
N TYR A 43 -47.19 -6.89 -12.57
CA TYR A 43 -46.63 -8.23 -12.70
C TYR A 43 -45.51 -8.22 -13.73
N LEU A 44 -44.28 -8.51 -13.29
CA LEU A 44 -43.19 -8.98 -14.15
C LEU A 44 -42.59 -10.23 -13.49
N PRO A 45 -42.36 -11.31 -14.25
CA PRO A 45 -41.96 -12.60 -13.68
C PRO A 45 -40.54 -12.53 -13.13
N THR A 46 -40.38 -13.08 -11.92
CA THR A 46 -39.12 -13.28 -11.21
C THR A 46 -38.18 -14.15 -12.07
N PRO A 47 -36.91 -13.76 -12.31
CA PRO A 47 -35.91 -14.70 -12.79
C PRO A 47 -35.67 -15.74 -11.70
N ALA A 48 -35.73 -17.02 -12.06
CA ALA A 48 -35.42 -18.12 -11.17
C ALA A 48 -34.02 -17.94 -10.58
N MET A 49 -33.93 -17.85 -9.24
CA MET A 49 -32.66 -17.92 -8.52
C MET A 49 -32.02 -19.28 -8.80
N MET A 50 -30.86 -19.26 -9.44
CA MET A 50 -29.94 -20.39 -9.42
C MET A 50 -29.47 -20.59 -7.96
N PRO A 51 -29.37 -21.82 -7.44
CA PRO A 51 -28.90 -22.04 -6.08
C PRO A 51 -27.44 -21.59 -5.96
N VAL A 52 -27.21 -20.60 -5.10
CA VAL A 52 -25.87 -20.26 -4.59
C VAL A 52 -25.44 -21.43 -3.71
N ASN A 53 -24.52 -22.25 -4.23
CA ASN A 53 -23.81 -23.23 -3.40
C ASN A 53 -22.95 -22.47 -2.40
N SER A 54 -23.39 -22.40 -1.14
CA SER A 54 -22.55 -22.04 -0.01
C SER A 54 -21.37 -23.03 0.09
N PRO A 55 -20.11 -22.58 0.22
CA PRO A 55 -19.04 -23.47 0.65
C PRO A 55 -19.26 -23.82 2.14
N ARG A 56 -19.11 -25.11 2.44
CA ARG A 56 -19.14 -25.69 3.79
C ARG A 56 -18.18 -24.98 4.76
N PRO A 57 -18.51 -24.87 6.05
CA PRO A 57 -17.51 -24.68 7.09
C PRO A 57 -16.69 -25.98 7.22
N ASP A 58 -15.43 -25.87 7.65
CA ASP A 58 -14.47 -26.97 7.95
C ASP A 58 -13.53 -27.39 6.80
N VAL A 59 -12.87 -26.42 6.15
CA VAL A 59 -11.64 -26.70 5.38
C VAL A 59 -10.42 -26.43 6.27
N PRO A 60 -9.50 -27.39 6.47
CA PRO A 60 -8.29 -27.17 7.26
C PRO A 60 -7.40 -26.09 6.61
N VAL A 61 -6.96 -25.13 7.43
CA VAL A 61 -6.03 -24.06 7.03
C VAL A 61 -4.60 -24.55 7.22
N THR A 62 -3.81 -24.57 6.15
CA THR A 62 -2.38 -24.91 6.21
C THR A 62 -1.55 -23.62 6.17
N VAL A 63 -0.74 -23.37 7.20
CA VAL A 63 0.08 -22.16 7.35
C VAL A 63 1.54 -22.45 7.04
N ARG A 64 2.18 -21.60 6.23
CA ARG A 64 3.64 -21.56 6.09
C ARG A 64 4.21 -20.47 7.01
N THR A 65 5.23 -20.83 7.78
CA THR A 65 5.95 -19.95 8.72
C THR A 65 7.27 -19.41 8.16
N ASP A 66 7.58 -19.72 6.90
CA ASP A 66 8.87 -19.38 6.32
C ASP A 66 8.86 -17.91 5.89
N THR A 67 9.65 -17.08 6.58
CA THR A 67 9.98 -15.71 6.15
C THR A 67 10.63 -15.77 4.76
N PRO A 68 10.16 -15.01 3.76
CA PRO A 68 10.86 -14.90 2.48
C PRO A 68 12.30 -14.46 2.71
N GLU A 69 13.26 -15.15 2.07
CA GLU A 69 14.68 -14.82 2.16
C GLU A 69 14.89 -13.37 1.71
N ALA A 70 15.33 -12.52 2.64
CA ALA A 70 15.61 -11.12 2.35
C ALA A 70 16.76 -11.02 1.35
N ILE A 71 16.60 -10.16 0.33
CA ILE A 71 17.73 -9.73 -0.51
C ILE A 71 18.79 -9.12 0.43
N PRO A 72 20.07 -9.51 0.33
CA PRO A 72 21.11 -8.96 1.18
C PRO A 72 21.17 -7.43 1.04
N SER A 73 21.19 -6.73 2.19
CA SER A 73 21.40 -5.29 2.26
C SER A 73 22.82 -4.97 1.79
N TYR A 74 22.95 -4.44 0.58
CA TYR A 74 24.19 -3.81 0.13
C TYR A 74 24.22 -2.38 0.66
N ALA A 75 24.95 -2.17 1.75
CA ALA A 75 25.43 -0.83 2.09
C ALA A 75 26.40 -0.39 0.98
N SER A 76 25.92 0.43 0.04
CA SER A 76 26.74 0.94 -1.05
C SER A 76 27.65 2.07 -0.56
N PRO A 77 28.98 1.98 -0.77
CA PRO A 77 29.84 3.16 -0.74
C PRO A 77 29.54 4.05 -1.96
N ILE A 78 29.82 5.35 -1.82
CA ILE A 78 29.64 6.41 -2.83
C ILE A 78 30.06 5.95 -4.24
N PRO A 79 29.29 6.23 -5.32
CA PRO A 79 29.48 5.56 -6.61
C PRO A 79 30.76 6.01 -7.32
N THR A 80 31.63 5.04 -7.62
CA THR A 80 32.43 5.06 -8.85
C THR A 80 31.47 5.03 -10.03
N LEU A 81 31.70 5.85 -11.08
CA LEU A 81 30.92 5.91 -12.32
C LEU A 81 30.55 4.50 -12.82
N PHE A 82 29.35 4.04 -12.46
CA PHE A 82 28.79 2.78 -12.92
C PHE A 82 28.12 3.09 -14.26
N THR A 83 28.69 2.60 -15.35
CA THR A 83 27.95 2.59 -16.62
C THR A 83 26.85 1.55 -16.48
N SER A 84 25.60 2.00 -16.32
CA SER A 84 24.44 1.10 -16.28
C SER A 84 24.45 0.22 -17.54
N PRO A 85 24.21 -1.09 -17.44
CA PRO A 85 24.11 -1.96 -18.61
C PRO A 85 22.82 -1.71 -19.43
N TYR A 86 21.94 -0.85 -18.93
CA TYR A 86 20.66 -0.50 -19.55
C TYR A 86 20.73 0.84 -20.29
N THR A 87 19.86 0.98 -21.29
CA THR A 87 19.52 2.28 -21.88
C THR A 87 18.11 2.69 -21.47
N GLU A 88 17.77 3.98 -21.58
CA GLU A 88 16.43 4.50 -21.26
C GLU A 88 15.32 3.75 -22.02
N ASP A 89 15.57 3.35 -23.27
CA ASP A 89 14.61 2.62 -24.10
C ASP A 89 14.36 1.20 -23.60
N MET A 90 15.35 0.59 -22.93
CA MET A 90 15.30 -0.79 -22.44
C MET A 90 14.58 -0.96 -21.10
N ILE A 91 14.35 0.14 -20.38
CA ILE A 91 13.74 0.13 -19.05
C ILE A 91 12.32 0.66 -19.09
N SER A 92 11.50 0.15 -18.19
CA SER A 92 10.18 0.66 -17.86
C SER A 92 10.16 1.12 -16.40
N PRO A 93 10.36 2.42 -16.15
CA PRO A 93 10.33 2.98 -14.80
C PRO A 93 8.95 2.88 -14.16
N ILE A 94 8.96 2.63 -12.85
CA ILE A 94 7.77 2.57 -12.01
C ILE A 94 7.85 3.73 -11.03
N PHE A 95 6.95 4.69 -11.20
CA PHE A 95 6.77 5.79 -10.25
C PHE A 95 5.57 5.53 -9.38
N TYR A 96 5.70 5.74 -8.08
CA TYR A 96 4.60 5.55 -7.15
C TYR A 96 4.62 6.59 -6.03
N GLY A 97 3.43 6.94 -5.53
CA GLY A 97 3.30 7.90 -4.44
C GLY A 97 2.01 8.68 -4.55
N SER A 98 2.05 9.97 -4.24
CA SER A 98 0.88 10.84 -4.36
C SER A 98 1.32 12.17 -4.92
N TYR A 99 0.58 12.75 -5.86
CA TYR A 99 0.95 14.05 -6.42
C TYR A 99 1.05 15.13 -5.33
N PRO A 100 2.10 15.98 -5.32
CA PRO A 100 3.20 16.05 -6.30
C PRO A 100 4.40 15.13 -5.98
N ASN A 101 4.37 14.41 -4.86
CA ASN A 101 5.44 13.57 -4.34
C ASN A 101 5.35 12.13 -4.88
N PHE A 102 5.86 11.95 -6.08
CA PHE A 102 6.14 10.61 -6.62
C PHE A 102 7.57 10.21 -6.29
N LEU A 103 7.78 8.91 -6.15
CA LEU A 103 9.10 8.29 -5.98
C LEU A 103 9.31 7.28 -7.11
N LEU A 104 10.55 7.17 -7.59
CA LEU A 104 10.98 6.04 -8.41
C LEU A 104 11.09 4.81 -7.50
N LEU A 105 10.15 3.88 -7.62
CA LEU A 105 10.22 2.60 -6.89
C LEU A 105 11.22 1.63 -7.50
N GLY A 106 11.48 1.77 -8.80
CA GLY A 106 12.39 0.93 -9.56
C GLY A 106 12.03 0.94 -11.03
N ALA A 107 12.44 -0.10 -11.74
CA ALA A 107 12.03 -0.34 -13.12
C ALA A 107 11.98 -1.83 -13.43
N THR A 108 11.41 -2.15 -14.58
CA THR A 108 11.56 -3.46 -15.21
C THR A 108 12.34 -3.37 -16.51
N SER A 109 13.07 -4.43 -16.86
CA SER A 109 13.71 -4.59 -18.17
C SER A 109 13.80 -6.07 -18.51
N PHE A 110 13.21 -6.48 -19.64
CA PHE A 110 13.21 -7.87 -20.11
C PHE A 110 12.84 -8.89 -19.01
N GLY A 111 11.79 -8.60 -18.23
CA GLY A 111 11.32 -9.47 -17.14
C GLY A 111 12.18 -9.45 -15.88
N ARG A 112 13.11 -8.48 -15.74
CA ARG A 112 13.93 -8.29 -14.54
C ARG A 112 13.55 -7.02 -13.82
N TRP A 113 13.42 -7.12 -12.50
CA TRP A 113 13.31 -5.99 -11.58
C TRP A 113 14.67 -5.31 -11.40
N ILE A 114 14.67 -3.98 -11.40
CA ILE A 114 15.86 -3.14 -11.28
C ILE A 114 15.61 -2.09 -10.19
N GLN A 115 16.56 -1.93 -9.28
CA GLN A 115 16.44 -0.98 -8.18
C GLN A 115 16.61 0.47 -8.67
N PRO A 116 16.02 1.47 -7.99
CA PRO A 116 16.11 2.88 -8.38
C PRO A 116 17.54 3.39 -8.60
N GLU A 117 18.49 2.95 -7.79
CA GLU A 117 19.89 3.41 -7.81
C GLU A 117 20.64 3.00 -9.09
N GLU A 118 20.18 1.96 -9.79
CA GLU A 118 20.83 1.44 -11.00
C GLU A 118 20.40 2.19 -12.28
N ILE A 119 19.25 2.88 -12.23
CA ILE A 119 18.60 3.45 -13.42
C ILE A 119 18.29 4.94 -13.32
N TYR A 120 18.38 5.58 -12.15
CA TYR A 120 18.07 7.01 -12.04
C TYR A 120 18.93 7.89 -12.95
N GLY A 121 20.18 7.50 -13.19
CA GLY A 121 21.08 8.20 -14.11
C GLY A 121 20.66 8.14 -15.58
N LEU A 122 19.65 7.35 -15.93
CA LEU A 122 19.12 7.19 -17.28
C LEU A 122 17.85 8.01 -17.53
N LEU A 123 17.22 8.59 -16.50
CA LEU A 123 15.89 9.22 -16.59
C LEU A 123 15.94 10.77 -16.55
N TYR A 124 16.96 11.37 -17.15
CA TYR A 124 17.12 12.83 -17.22
C TYR A 124 16.27 13.49 -18.31
N ASN A 125 15.82 12.72 -19.29
CA ASN A 125 14.95 13.22 -20.35
C ASN A 125 13.49 13.23 -19.90
N ASP A 126 12.67 14.06 -20.55
CA ASP A 126 11.21 14.05 -20.35
C ASP A 126 10.62 12.78 -21.00
N GLY A 127 10.59 11.68 -20.25
CA GLY A 127 9.89 10.46 -20.67
C GLY A 127 8.38 10.63 -20.59
N ILE A 128 7.62 9.91 -21.42
CA ILE A 128 6.15 9.92 -21.42
C ILE A 128 5.65 8.73 -20.61
N TYR A 129 4.70 8.98 -19.71
CA TYR A 129 4.17 7.99 -18.77
C TYR A 129 2.65 8.01 -18.74
N ASP A 130 2.07 6.81 -18.59
CA ASP A 130 0.66 6.58 -18.32
C ASP A 130 0.44 6.56 -16.81
N PHE A 131 -0.54 7.33 -16.33
CA PHE A 131 -0.83 7.49 -14.91
C PHE A 131 -2.12 6.81 -14.49
N TYR A 132 -2.13 6.24 -13.30
CA TYR A 132 -3.24 5.46 -12.75
C TYR A 132 -3.57 5.89 -11.31
N PHE A 133 -4.85 5.72 -10.93
CA PHE A 133 -5.31 5.85 -9.56
C PHE A 133 -6.44 4.86 -9.29
N LEU A 134 -6.24 4.01 -8.28
CA LEU A 134 -7.15 2.92 -7.88
C LEU A 134 -7.56 2.03 -9.07
N GLY A 135 -6.58 1.58 -9.86
CA GLY A 135 -6.84 0.70 -11.00
C GLY A 135 -7.41 1.39 -12.24
N GLU A 136 -7.67 2.71 -12.20
CA GLU A 136 -8.20 3.45 -13.34
C GLU A 136 -7.12 4.31 -14.01
N TYR A 137 -7.09 4.29 -15.34
CA TYR A 137 -6.26 5.19 -16.15
C TYR A 137 -6.70 6.65 -15.99
N ARG A 138 -5.74 7.55 -15.74
CA ARG A 138 -5.96 8.98 -15.48
C ARG A 138 -5.41 9.90 -16.56
N GLY A 139 -4.59 9.38 -17.47
CA GLY A 139 -4.04 10.14 -18.58
C GLY A 139 -2.54 9.97 -18.75
N THR A 140 -2.00 10.68 -19.72
CA THR A 140 -0.57 10.73 -20.02
C THR A 140 0.06 12.00 -19.45
N GLY A 141 1.30 11.91 -19.01
CA GLY A 141 2.13 13.08 -18.68
C GLY A 141 3.60 12.80 -18.95
N SER A 142 4.47 13.72 -18.53
CA SER A 142 5.90 13.49 -18.56
C SER A 142 6.50 13.43 -17.16
N ALA A 143 7.58 12.67 -17.02
CA ALA A 143 8.39 12.61 -15.82
C ALA A 143 9.86 12.74 -16.20
N ARG A 144 10.59 13.55 -15.44
CA ARG A 144 12.04 13.64 -15.52
C ARG A 144 12.67 13.71 -14.14
N ILE A 145 13.87 13.17 -14.00
CA ILE A 145 14.71 13.40 -12.83
C ILE A 145 15.51 14.67 -13.09
N GLU A 146 15.23 15.75 -12.35
CA GLU A 146 16.06 16.96 -12.42
C GLU A 146 17.33 16.78 -11.57
N GLU A 147 17.17 16.44 -10.29
CA GLU A 147 18.26 16.11 -9.36
C GLU A 147 17.75 15.05 -8.36
N PRO A 148 18.59 14.09 -7.91
CA PRO A 148 18.20 13.21 -6.81
C PRO A 148 17.89 14.05 -5.56
N VAL A 149 16.67 13.91 -5.04
CA VAL A 149 16.27 14.64 -3.84
C VAL A 149 16.72 13.85 -2.62
N TYR A 150 17.81 14.30 -2.00
CA TYR A 150 18.25 13.80 -0.70
C TYR A 150 17.41 14.45 0.40
N PHE A 151 16.80 13.66 1.27
CA PHE A 151 16.04 14.16 2.41
C PHE A 151 16.72 13.72 3.70
N GLY A 152 16.96 14.67 4.60
CA GLY A 152 17.74 14.45 5.81
C GLY A 152 19.24 14.72 5.64
N PRO A 153 20.05 14.54 6.70
CA PRO A 153 21.50 14.67 6.62
C PRO A 153 22.07 13.69 5.57
N PRO A 154 23.25 13.98 4.98
CA PRO A 154 23.90 13.06 4.05
C PRO A 154 24.01 11.64 4.64
N GLY A 155 23.39 10.66 4.00
CA GLY A 155 23.41 9.24 4.41
C GLY A 155 22.16 8.68 5.10
N TYR A 156 21.10 9.48 5.33
CA TYR A 156 19.90 9.04 6.06
C TYR A 156 18.79 8.53 5.14
N CYS A 157 18.58 9.17 3.99
CA CYS A 157 17.59 8.73 3.00
C CYS A 157 17.92 9.24 1.58
N ASN A 158 18.10 8.31 0.66
CA ASN A 158 18.27 8.60 -0.77
C ASN A 158 17.01 8.08 -1.48
N TYR A 159 16.07 8.95 -1.83
CA TYR A 159 15.02 8.60 -2.78
C TYR A 159 15.12 9.47 -4.03
N ILE A 160 14.70 8.88 -5.13
CA ILE A 160 14.67 9.55 -6.42
C ILE A 160 13.22 9.99 -6.65
N SER A 161 12.97 11.29 -6.64
CA SER A 161 11.66 11.87 -6.92
C SER A 161 11.69 12.51 -8.32
N PRO A 162 10.86 12.06 -9.27
CA PRO A 162 10.73 12.72 -10.55
C PRO A 162 9.86 13.97 -10.42
N LYS A 163 10.14 14.96 -11.27
CA LYS A 163 9.21 16.06 -11.51
C LYS A 163 8.20 15.62 -12.56
N LEU A 164 6.93 15.62 -12.19
CA LEU A 164 5.83 15.27 -13.10
C LEU A 164 5.23 16.52 -13.73
N THR A 165 4.93 16.47 -15.03
CA THR A 165 4.21 17.53 -15.75
C THR A 165 3.12 16.96 -16.66
N GLY A 166 2.12 17.78 -16.99
CA GLY A 166 1.07 17.43 -17.96
C GLY A 166 -0.11 16.61 -17.42
N MET A 167 -0.13 16.28 -16.12
CA MET A 167 -1.27 15.59 -15.50
C MET A 167 -2.40 16.59 -15.21
N GLY A 168 -3.53 16.45 -15.91
CA GLY A 168 -4.76 17.19 -15.59
C GLY A 168 -5.72 16.32 -14.78
N GLY A 169 -6.21 16.80 -13.63
CA GLY A 169 -7.25 16.13 -12.84
C GLY A 169 -6.80 15.63 -11.46
N SER A 170 -7.49 14.58 -10.96
CA SER A 170 -7.23 13.93 -9.67
C SER A 170 -5.80 13.39 -9.56
N PRO A 171 -5.18 13.44 -8.38
CA PRO A 171 -3.78 13.07 -8.20
C PRO A 171 -3.60 11.56 -8.47
N PRO A 172 -2.72 11.16 -9.41
CA PRO A 172 -2.43 9.74 -9.61
C PRO A 172 -1.63 9.16 -8.44
N THR A 173 -1.57 7.84 -8.39
CA THR A 173 -0.73 7.09 -7.44
C THR A 173 0.35 6.26 -8.12
N LEU A 174 0.18 5.91 -9.39
CA LEU A 174 1.11 5.10 -10.18
C LEU A 174 1.41 5.78 -11.51
N GLY A 175 2.66 5.74 -11.95
CA GLY A 175 3.12 6.12 -13.29
C GLY A 175 3.97 5.01 -13.90
N LEU A 176 3.60 4.58 -15.11
CA LEU A 176 4.30 3.54 -15.89
C LEU A 176 4.70 4.09 -17.25
N LYS A 177 5.73 3.52 -17.88
CA LYS A 177 6.17 3.92 -19.21
C LYS A 177 5.00 3.88 -20.20
N HIS A 178 4.81 4.94 -20.99
CA HIS A 178 3.70 5.01 -21.92
C HIS A 178 3.69 3.84 -22.90
N GLY A 179 2.53 3.21 -23.07
CA GLY A 179 2.34 2.06 -23.95
C GLY A 179 2.87 0.74 -23.38
N GLN A 180 3.34 0.71 -22.13
CA GLN A 180 3.59 -0.55 -21.43
C GLN A 180 2.26 -1.32 -21.29
N PRO A 181 2.22 -2.61 -21.61
CA PRO A 181 1.08 -3.46 -21.27
C PRO A 181 0.79 -3.45 -19.77
N ILE A 182 -0.48 -3.37 -19.40
CA ILE A 182 -0.93 -3.52 -18.03
C ILE A 182 -2.25 -4.30 -18.01
N ALA A 183 -2.27 -5.41 -17.29
CA ALA A 183 -3.50 -6.10 -16.96
C ALA A 183 -4.14 -5.46 -15.72
N LEU A 184 -5.11 -4.57 -15.93
CA LEU A 184 -5.92 -4.05 -14.84
C LEU A 184 -6.96 -5.08 -14.43
N ARG A 185 -6.82 -5.58 -13.20
CA ARG A 185 -7.68 -6.62 -12.64
C ARG A 185 -8.67 -6.01 -11.65
N PRO A 186 -9.94 -6.47 -11.62
CA PRO A 186 -10.90 -5.99 -10.65
C PRO A 186 -10.41 -6.26 -9.23
N VAL A 187 -10.40 -5.21 -8.41
CA VAL A 187 -10.11 -5.32 -6.98
C VAL A 187 -11.41 -5.06 -6.23
N GLU A 188 -11.84 -6.03 -5.43
CA GLU A 188 -13.02 -5.90 -4.57
C GLU A 188 -12.58 -5.63 -3.13
N ASP A 189 -12.91 -4.45 -2.61
CA ASP A 189 -12.76 -4.16 -1.18
C ASP A 189 -13.83 -4.92 -0.39
N ILE A 190 -13.40 -5.65 0.63
CA ILE A 190 -14.24 -6.41 1.53
C ILE A 190 -14.32 -5.68 2.89
N PRO A 191 -15.50 -5.64 3.55
CA PRO A 191 -15.63 -5.04 4.88
C PRO A 191 -14.67 -5.67 5.90
N VAL A 192 -13.92 -4.84 6.62
CA VAL A 192 -12.87 -5.28 7.56
C VAL A 192 -13.40 -6.05 8.77
N ASP A 193 -14.70 -5.92 9.06
CA ASP A 193 -15.41 -6.62 10.13
C ASP A 193 -15.99 -7.99 9.70
N THR A 194 -15.67 -8.45 8.49
CA THR A 194 -16.09 -9.76 7.99
C THR A 194 -15.54 -10.88 8.89
N ALA A 195 -16.45 -11.60 9.57
CA ALA A 195 -16.12 -12.63 10.57
C ALA A 195 -15.12 -13.68 10.07
N LEU A 196 -15.28 -14.17 8.83
CA LEU A 196 -14.38 -15.15 8.21
C LEU A 196 -12.91 -14.70 8.22
N TYR A 197 -12.64 -13.42 7.98
CA TYR A 197 -11.27 -12.90 7.91
C TYR A 197 -10.74 -12.50 9.28
N LEU A 198 -11.60 -12.06 10.19
CA LEU A 198 -11.26 -11.87 11.60
C LEU A 198 -10.82 -13.20 12.24
N ASP A 199 -11.57 -14.27 11.99
CA ASP A 199 -11.26 -15.61 12.51
C ASP A 199 -9.98 -16.16 11.88
N ALA A 200 -9.79 -16.01 10.57
CA ALA A 200 -8.57 -16.46 9.91
C ALA A 200 -7.31 -15.70 10.38
N ALA A 201 -7.40 -14.38 10.59
CA ALA A 201 -6.30 -13.61 11.15
C ALA A 201 -6.01 -14.02 12.60
N ARG A 202 -7.05 -14.29 13.41
CA ARG A 202 -6.91 -14.80 14.77
C ARG A 202 -6.20 -16.15 14.79
N GLU A 203 -6.65 -17.10 13.98
CA GLU A 203 -6.07 -18.44 13.86
C GLU A 203 -4.60 -18.37 13.42
N TRP A 204 -4.30 -17.54 12.43
CA TRP A 204 -2.93 -17.33 11.98
C TRP A 204 -2.04 -16.77 13.09
N LEU A 205 -2.51 -15.75 13.83
CA LEU A 205 -1.76 -15.17 14.97
C LEU A 205 -1.56 -16.17 16.11
N LEU A 206 -2.56 -17.00 16.42
CA LEU A 206 -2.42 -18.08 17.41
C LEU A 206 -1.35 -19.10 16.99
N LEU A 207 -1.24 -19.39 15.69
CA LEU A 207 -0.18 -20.25 15.14
C LEU A 207 1.20 -19.58 15.15
N GLN A 208 1.25 -18.25 15.23
CA GLN A 208 2.48 -17.48 15.45
C GLN A 208 2.76 -17.26 16.95
N ASP A 209 2.25 -18.10 17.84
CA ASP A 209 2.48 -17.99 19.30
C ASP A 209 2.03 -16.66 19.92
N VAL A 210 1.08 -15.93 19.31
CA VAL A 210 0.47 -14.74 19.93
C VAL A 210 -0.74 -15.17 20.78
N PRO A 211 -0.64 -15.16 22.12
CA PRO A 211 -1.73 -15.63 22.97
C PRO A 211 -2.87 -14.61 23.01
N ASN A 212 -4.11 -15.08 22.84
CA ASN A 212 -5.33 -14.26 22.90
C ASN A 212 -5.26 -12.98 22.03
N PRO A 213 -5.01 -13.09 20.72
CA PRO A 213 -4.73 -11.92 19.88
C PRO A 213 -5.96 -11.01 19.75
N THR A 214 -5.74 -9.71 19.94
CA THR A 214 -6.70 -8.69 19.53
C THR A 214 -6.53 -8.43 18.04
N VAL A 215 -7.51 -8.88 17.24
CA VAL A 215 -7.46 -8.75 15.79
C VAL A 215 -8.02 -7.40 15.35
N ASN A 216 -7.21 -6.63 14.64
CA ASN A 216 -7.61 -5.35 14.07
C ASN A 216 -7.18 -5.29 12.60
N ILE A 217 -8.11 -5.64 11.70
CA ILE A 217 -7.90 -5.62 10.25
C ILE A 217 -8.14 -4.19 9.75
N THR A 218 -7.19 -3.68 8.95
CA THR A 218 -7.25 -2.32 8.39
C THR A 218 -7.74 -2.29 6.95
N ARG A 219 -7.55 -3.39 6.20
CA ARG A 219 -8.07 -3.55 4.84
C ARG A 219 -8.15 -5.01 4.46
N ILE A 220 -9.13 -5.34 3.62
CA ILE A 220 -9.27 -6.63 2.95
C ILE A 220 -9.60 -6.36 1.48
N VAL A 221 -8.89 -7.00 0.56
CA VAL A 221 -9.23 -6.98 -0.86
C VAL A 221 -9.22 -8.38 -1.45
N ARG A 222 -10.06 -8.61 -2.45
CA ARG A 222 -10.11 -9.84 -3.24
C ARG A 222 -9.82 -9.54 -4.71
N THR A 223 -8.93 -10.31 -5.33
CA THR A 223 -8.52 -10.17 -6.73
C THR A 223 -7.75 -11.40 -7.21
N ASP A 224 -7.83 -11.72 -8.51
CA ASP A 224 -7.05 -12.78 -9.19
C ASP A 224 -5.64 -12.25 -9.52
N LEU A 225 -4.65 -12.46 -8.65
CA LEU A 225 -3.31 -11.91 -8.82
C LEU A 225 -2.55 -12.59 -9.97
N GLU A 226 -2.80 -13.87 -10.20
CA GLU A 226 -2.00 -14.71 -11.11
C GLU A 226 -2.61 -14.89 -12.51
N GLY A 227 -3.86 -14.49 -12.70
CA GLY A 227 -4.56 -14.64 -13.97
C GLY A 227 -5.11 -16.01 -14.25
N ASP A 228 -5.27 -16.85 -13.22
CA ASP A 228 -5.78 -18.21 -13.36
C ASP A 228 -7.30 -18.31 -13.13
N GLY A 229 -7.95 -17.18 -12.82
CA GLY A 229 -9.39 -17.10 -12.54
C GLY A 229 -9.76 -17.53 -11.12
N ILE A 230 -8.79 -17.73 -10.23
CA ILE A 230 -8.99 -17.97 -8.81
C ILE A 230 -8.56 -16.71 -8.07
N ASP A 231 -9.48 -16.11 -7.30
CA ASP A 231 -9.13 -14.94 -6.52
C ASP A 231 -8.29 -15.31 -5.29
N GLU A 232 -7.26 -14.50 -5.04
CA GLU A 232 -6.61 -14.38 -3.74
C GLU A 232 -7.31 -13.33 -2.88
N VAL A 233 -7.15 -13.46 -1.56
CA VAL A 233 -7.55 -12.44 -0.61
C VAL A 233 -6.33 -11.90 0.10
N LEU A 234 -6.10 -10.60 -0.01
CA LEU A 234 -5.06 -9.90 0.72
C LEU A 234 -5.69 -9.15 1.88
N LEU A 235 -5.06 -9.17 3.05
CA LEU A 235 -5.49 -8.38 4.20
C LEU A 235 -4.30 -7.81 4.95
N SER A 236 -4.46 -6.59 5.47
CA SER A 236 -3.52 -5.99 6.41
C SER A 236 -4.15 -5.91 7.80
N ALA A 237 -3.38 -6.22 8.83
CA ALA A 237 -3.83 -6.16 10.22
C ALA A 237 -2.69 -5.68 11.12
N SER A 238 -3.04 -4.86 12.13
CA SER A 238 -2.05 -4.34 13.08
C SER A 238 -2.67 -4.03 14.43
N PHE A 239 -1.95 -4.38 15.49
CA PHE A 239 -2.30 -4.05 16.86
C PHE A 239 -1.04 -3.69 17.63
N PHE A 240 -1.08 -2.55 18.30
CA PHE A 240 -0.03 -2.10 19.22
C PHE A 240 -0.70 -1.62 20.50
N LEU A 241 -0.29 -2.16 21.65
CA LEU A 241 -0.81 -1.73 22.94
C LEU A 241 -0.42 -0.28 23.25
N GLU A 242 0.77 0.13 22.82
CA GLU A 242 1.21 1.52 22.91
C GLU A 242 0.96 2.28 21.61
N GLU A 243 0.19 3.37 21.69
CA GLU A 243 -0.20 4.16 20.52
C GLU A 243 0.88 5.15 20.03
N THR A 244 1.93 5.41 20.82
CA THR A 244 2.96 6.40 20.47
C THR A 244 3.86 5.93 19.31
N GLY A 245 3.87 4.63 19.02
CA GLY A 245 4.72 4.04 17.98
C GLY A 245 6.19 3.98 18.38
N HIS A 246 6.51 3.96 19.68
CA HIS A 246 7.88 3.89 20.18
C HIS A 246 8.24 2.52 20.73
N ASN A 247 7.42 1.98 21.62
CA ASN A 247 7.67 0.67 22.23
C ASN A 247 6.75 -0.39 21.66
N VAL A 248 7.13 -1.63 21.92
CA VAL A 248 6.35 -2.83 21.64
C VAL A 248 6.33 -3.72 22.86
N VAL A 249 5.29 -4.52 22.97
CA VAL A 249 5.12 -5.58 23.97
C VAL A 249 4.69 -6.89 23.32
N ALA A 250 4.74 -7.97 24.08
CA ALA A 250 4.29 -9.28 23.65
C ALA A 250 2.85 -9.22 23.11
N GLY A 251 2.68 -9.69 21.88
CA GLY A 251 1.41 -9.72 21.17
C GLY A 251 1.09 -8.47 20.34
N ASP A 252 1.97 -7.46 20.34
CA ASP A 252 1.94 -6.42 19.32
C ASP A 252 2.35 -7.02 17.97
N TYR A 253 1.71 -6.57 16.90
CA TYR A 253 1.99 -7.04 15.55
C TYR A 253 1.58 -6.04 14.47
N SER A 254 2.16 -6.24 13.30
CA SER A 254 1.79 -5.57 12.05
C SER A 254 2.08 -6.54 10.91
N VAL A 255 1.06 -6.88 10.11
CA VAL A 255 1.17 -7.92 9.08
C VAL A 255 0.37 -7.57 7.82
N VAL A 256 0.85 -8.09 6.68
CA VAL A 256 0.06 -8.23 5.46
C VAL A 256 0.08 -9.71 5.07
N LEU A 257 -1.11 -10.29 4.96
CA LEU A 257 -1.30 -11.71 4.67
C LEU A 257 -2.00 -11.89 3.33
N MET A 258 -1.61 -12.93 2.60
CA MET A 258 -2.33 -13.46 1.45
C MET A 258 -2.99 -14.78 1.83
N ARG A 259 -4.26 -14.91 1.48
CA ARG A 259 -5.01 -16.16 1.54
C ARG A 259 -5.28 -16.65 0.12
N LYS A 260 -4.95 -17.91 -0.16
CA LYS A 260 -5.13 -18.53 -1.48
C LYS A 260 -5.73 -19.92 -1.34
N ALA A 261 -6.69 -20.25 -2.20
CA ALA A 261 -7.27 -21.58 -2.29
C ALA A 261 -6.53 -22.43 -3.32
N ILE A 262 -5.97 -23.58 -2.92
CA ILE A 262 -5.28 -24.51 -3.80
C ILE A 262 -5.78 -25.92 -3.50
N GLY A 263 -6.29 -26.63 -4.52
CA GLY A 263 -6.72 -28.02 -4.35
C GLY A 263 -7.86 -28.22 -3.35
N GLY A 264 -8.65 -27.17 -3.07
CA GLY A 264 -9.73 -27.20 -2.07
C GLY A 264 -9.29 -26.88 -0.64
N GLU A 265 -8.00 -26.62 -0.41
CA GLU A 265 -7.47 -26.14 0.86
C GLU A 265 -7.17 -24.64 0.80
N VAL A 266 -7.28 -23.94 1.94
CA VAL A 266 -6.96 -22.52 2.04
C VAL A 266 -5.65 -22.36 2.78
N TYR A 267 -4.72 -21.65 2.15
CA TYR A 267 -3.41 -21.34 2.69
C TYR A 267 -3.34 -19.87 3.06
N THR A 268 -2.69 -19.55 4.17
CA THR A 268 -2.40 -18.18 4.58
C THR A 268 -0.88 -17.99 4.63
N THR A 269 -0.36 -17.09 3.80
CA THR A 269 1.08 -16.78 3.71
C THR A 269 1.30 -15.30 4.01
N PRO A 270 2.26 -14.93 4.88
CA PRO A 270 2.64 -13.53 5.08
C PRO A 270 3.39 -12.99 3.86
N LEU A 271 3.03 -11.79 3.39
CA LEU A 271 3.87 -10.98 2.49
C LEU A 271 4.94 -10.27 3.31
N ILE A 272 4.53 -9.69 4.43
CA ILE A 272 5.39 -9.04 5.41
C ILE A 272 4.78 -9.20 6.81
N GLN A 273 5.63 -9.34 7.82
CA GLN A 273 5.19 -9.44 9.20
C GLN A 273 6.24 -8.89 10.17
N ASP A 274 5.75 -8.22 11.19
CA ASP A 274 6.44 -7.98 12.45
C ASP A 274 5.53 -8.49 13.58
N ILE A 275 6.06 -9.34 14.45
CA ILE A 275 5.38 -9.86 15.64
C ILE A 275 6.37 -9.74 16.81
N TYR A 276 5.91 -9.15 17.90
CA TYR A 276 6.73 -8.90 19.08
C TYR A 276 6.35 -9.86 20.20
N TYR A 277 7.36 -10.44 20.84
CA TYR A 277 7.21 -11.53 21.82
C TYR A 277 7.69 -11.15 23.22
N GLU A 278 8.31 -9.98 23.35
CA GLU A 278 8.94 -9.53 24.57
C GLU A 278 7.89 -9.04 25.58
N ALA A 279 7.78 -9.75 26.71
CA ALA A 279 6.79 -9.45 27.74
C ALA A 279 6.98 -8.07 28.41
N THR A 280 8.20 -7.55 28.43
CA THR A 280 8.50 -6.21 28.93
C THR A 280 8.51 -5.21 27.77
N PRO A 281 7.92 -4.00 27.93
CA PRO A 281 8.00 -2.97 26.90
C PRO A 281 9.44 -2.68 26.48
N ILE A 282 9.69 -2.73 25.18
CA ILE A 282 11.00 -2.44 24.59
C ILE A 282 10.87 -1.33 23.53
N LEU A 283 11.81 -0.40 23.54
CA LEU A 283 11.89 0.65 22.54
C LEU A 283 12.33 0.06 21.19
N LYS A 284 11.46 0.15 20.17
CA LYS A 284 11.66 -0.50 18.85
C LYS A 284 11.25 0.35 17.64
N PHE A 285 10.43 1.38 17.81
CA PHE A 285 9.88 2.19 16.71
C PHE A 285 9.24 1.34 15.61
N PRO A 286 8.22 0.51 15.94
CA PRO A 286 7.69 -0.49 15.04
C PRO A 286 7.13 0.11 13.75
N ALA A 287 7.21 -0.67 12.67
CA ALA A 287 6.57 -0.33 11.41
C ALA A 287 5.13 -0.84 11.38
N ILE A 288 4.20 0.01 10.94
CA ILE A 288 2.83 -0.36 10.61
C ILE A 288 2.75 -0.59 9.09
N TYR A 289 2.29 -1.76 8.67
CA TYR A 289 2.14 -2.16 7.28
C TYR A 289 0.70 -1.99 6.82
N TYR A 290 0.54 -1.43 5.62
CA TYR A 290 -0.74 -1.16 4.99
C TYR A 290 -0.76 -1.82 3.62
N LEU A 291 -1.82 -2.58 3.35
CA LEU A 291 -2.11 -3.06 2.00
C LEU A 291 -2.58 -1.87 1.14
N ASP A 292 -1.76 -1.45 0.19
CA ASP A 292 -1.97 -0.19 -0.52
C ASP A 292 -2.62 -0.38 -1.90
N ASN A 293 -2.01 -1.12 -2.83
CA ASN A 293 -2.63 -1.37 -4.13
C ASN A 293 -2.09 -2.66 -4.77
N VAL A 294 -2.74 -3.05 -5.88
CA VAL A 294 -2.37 -4.19 -6.70
C VAL A 294 -2.34 -3.74 -8.16
N TYR A 295 -1.24 -4.00 -8.87
CA TYR A 295 -1.06 -3.62 -10.27
C TYR A 295 -0.14 -4.61 -10.99
N ASP A 296 -0.36 -4.83 -12.29
CA ASP A 296 0.62 -5.46 -13.18
C ASP A 296 1.70 -4.42 -13.53
N LEU A 297 2.75 -4.36 -12.72
CA LEU A 297 3.79 -3.31 -12.81
C LEU A 297 4.84 -3.67 -13.85
N ASN A 298 5.06 -4.96 -14.11
CA ASN A 298 6.04 -5.44 -15.08
C ASN A 298 5.45 -5.70 -16.49
N GLY A 299 4.12 -5.71 -16.62
CA GLY A 299 3.39 -5.93 -17.87
C GLY A 299 3.28 -7.39 -18.31
N ASP A 300 3.47 -8.36 -17.40
CA ASP A 300 3.44 -9.79 -17.71
C ASP A 300 2.04 -10.43 -17.59
N GLY A 301 1.05 -9.65 -17.16
CA GLY A 301 -0.34 -10.07 -16.99
C GLY A 301 -0.68 -10.59 -15.59
N ARG A 302 0.28 -10.68 -14.68
CA ARG A 302 0.10 -10.94 -13.24
C ARG A 302 0.22 -9.63 -12.48
N SER A 303 -0.38 -9.55 -11.31
CA SER A 303 -0.34 -8.33 -10.50
C SER A 303 0.59 -8.47 -9.31
N GLU A 304 1.43 -7.46 -9.13
CA GLU A 304 2.22 -7.25 -7.94
C GLU A 304 1.40 -6.55 -6.85
N VAL A 305 1.72 -6.87 -5.60
CA VAL A 305 1.12 -6.26 -4.41
C VAL A 305 2.04 -5.19 -3.86
N ILE A 306 1.52 -3.98 -3.71
CA ILE A 306 2.21 -2.85 -3.09
C ILE A 306 1.78 -2.75 -1.63
N VAL A 307 2.77 -2.84 -0.74
CA VAL A 307 2.62 -2.61 0.70
C VAL A 307 3.33 -1.32 1.07
N THR A 308 2.63 -0.42 1.76
CA THR A 308 3.24 0.76 2.38
C THR A 308 3.56 0.46 3.83
N SER A 309 4.64 1.01 4.36
CA SER A 309 4.87 1.03 5.80
C SER A 309 5.12 2.43 6.34
N ARG A 310 4.83 2.61 7.63
CA ARG A 310 5.09 3.85 8.39
C ARG A 310 5.64 3.52 9.75
N TRP A 311 6.61 4.30 10.23
CA TRP A 311 7.14 4.24 11.59
C TRP A 311 7.44 5.67 12.06
N TRP A 312 7.85 5.82 13.32
CA TRP A 312 8.00 7.11 14.04
C TRP A 312 8.62 8.26 13.20
N GLU A 313 9.64 7.95 12.41
CA GLU A 313 10.37 8.94 11.61
C GLU A 313 10.59 8.47 10.18
N GLY A 314 9.70 7.61 9.65
CA GLY A 314 9.92 7.08 8.32
C GLY A 314 8.75 6.36 7.68
N SER A 315 8.96 6.03 6.42
CA SER A 315 7.99 5.30 5.61
C SER A 315 8.67 4.51 4.50
N GLY A 316 7.97 3.53 3.95
CA GLY A 316 8.48 2.73 2.84
C GLY A 316 7.39 2.14 1.96
N TYR A 317 7.83 1.66 0.81
CA TYR A 317 7.06 0.90 -0.17
C TYR A 317 7.78 -0.41 -0.44
N PHE A 318 7.01 -1.50 -0.48
CA PHE A 318 7.48 -2.84 -0.75
C PHE A 318 6.59 -3.41 -1.83
N VAL A 319 7.19 -3.99 -2.86
CA VAL A 319 6.47 -4.61 -3.97
C VAL A 319 6.72 -6.09 -3.93
N TYR A 320 5.64 -6.87 -3.99
CA TYR A 320 5.68 -8.32 -3.95
C TYR A 320 5.12 -8.90 -5.25
N GLU A 321 5.92 -9.74 -5.90
CA GLU A 321 5.47 -10.64 -6.96
C GLU A 321 5.00 -11.96 -6.31
N ILE A 322 3.88 -12.51 -6.78
CA ILE A 322 3.27 -13.70 -6.19
C ILE A 322 3.43 -14.89 -7.15
N HIS A 323 4.03 -15.98 -6.64
CA HIS A 323 4.14 -17.25 -7.34
C HIS A 323 3.47 -18.36 -6.54
N GLY A 324 2.20 -18.63 -6.81
CA GLY A 324 1.39 -19.55 -6.01
C GLY A 324 1.35 -19.15 -4.54
N LEU A 325 2.05 -19.90 -3.67
CA LEU A 325 2.13 -19.61 -2.23
C LEU A 325 3.39 -18.84 -1.82
N ASN A 326 4.24 -18.46 -2.77
CA ASN A 326 5.55 -17.85 -2.50
C ASN A 326 5.53 -16.36 -2.89
N PRO A 327 5.34 -15.43 -1.93
CA PRO A 327 5.54 -14.01 -2.16
C PRO A 327 7.04 -13.70 -2.25
N LEU A 328 7.46 -13.04 -3.33
CA LEU A 328 8.83 -12.57 -3.55
C LEU A 328 8.85 -11.05 -3.49
N GLN A 329 9.61 -10.47 -2.56
CA GLN A 329 9.81 -9.02 -2.55
C GLN A 329 10.76 -8.62 -3.69
N VAL A 330 10.26 -7.84 -4.64
CA VAL A 330 10.98 -7.49 -5.88
C VAL A 330 11.49 -6.05 -5.91
N LEU A 331 10.79 -5.13 -5.26
CA LEU A 331 11.24 -3.75 -5.04
C LEU A 331 11.05 -3.36 -3.58
N LYS A 332 11.96 -2.53 -3.08
CA LYS A 332 11.86 -1.94 -1.74
C LYS A 332 12.45 -0.55 -1.76
N LEU A 333 11.67 0.39 -1.25
CA LEU A 333 12.13 1.74 -0.93
C LEU A 333 11.72 2.04 0.50
N SER A 334 12.66 2.40 1.37
CA SER A 334 12.35 2.72 2.77
C SER A 334 13.25 3.84 3.24
N CYS A 335 12.70 4.81 3.95
CA CYS A 335 13.42 5.99 4.42
C CYS A 335 13.06 6.38 5.84
N SER A 336 14.08 6.76 6.60
CA SER A 336 13.99 7.33 7.95
C SER A 336 14.63 8.73 7.96
N LEU A 337 14.17 9.61 8.84
CA LEU A 337 14.74 10.94 9.10
C LEU A 337 16.02 10.89 9.94
#